data_AF-F0T6G6-F1
#
_entry.id   AF-F0T6G6-F1
#
_cell.length_a   1.000
_cell.length_b   1.000
_cell.length_c   1.000
_cell.angle_alpha   90.00
_cell.angle_beta   90.00
_cell.angle_gamma   90.00
#
_symmetry.space_group_name_H-M   'P 1'
#
loop_
_entity.id
_entity.type
_entity.pdbx_description
1 polymer ?
#
loop_
_entity_poly.entity_id
_entity_poly.type
_entity_poly.pdbx_seq_one_letter_code
_entity_poly.pdbx_strand_id
1 'polypeptide(L)'
;MRIWEILYESAKYPFYGVKQFILLGFIILITVSVFGYYGLFGNYLHHFLGVDYWVLLLLLISLAFILLLFEAGYAFRMVQKSIEGINVPPKFNKFDIMFKHGINETVLISIYFSIPLIILYYILNYTLTPMPIIILFRLVDYLTSGWNILISPIPDQMLFILVIFVVILGFILDMIFTVAIPYMASKGGSFREAFNFKEIFKKIKKIGLRRMLIAYFLVLLTIVVMGGPLLIKEISQLNIIGFIIAEGLIAPYIVMLDSRFIALLYMNPE
;
A
#
# COMPACT_ATOMS: atom_id res chain seq x y z
N MET A 1 22.01 -5.93 -13.16
CA MET A 1 20.97 -6.25 -14.18
C MET A 1 20.49 -4.95 -14.80
N ARG A 2 20.18 -4.95 -16.10
CA ARG A 2 19.53 -3.78 -16.72
C ARG A 2 18.09 -3.66 -16.21
N ILE A 3 17.55 -2.45 -16.16
CA ILE A 3 16.20 -2.20 -15.63
C ILE A 3 15.11 -3.02 -16.33
N TRP A 4 15.23 -3.21 -17.65
CA TRP A 4 14.30 -4.03 -18.43
C TRP A 4 14.36 -5.51 -18.05
N GLU A 5 15.53 -6.03 -17.70
CA GLU A 5 15.69 -7.41 -17.22
C GLU A 5 15.04 -7.56 -15.84
N ILE A 6 15.20 -6.56 -14.96
CA ILE A 6 14.55 -6.54 -13.65
C ILE A 6 13.03 -6.54 -13.81
N LEU A 7 12.48 -5.68 -14.67
CA LEU A 7 11.04 -5.63 -14.95
C LEU A 7 10.53 -6.96 -15.50
N TYR A 8 11.24 -7.53 -16.47
CA TYR A 8 10.84 -8.79 -17.12
C TYR A 8 10.85 -9.98 -16.15
N GLU A 9 11.91 -10.12 -15.35
CA GLU A 9 12.01 -11.17 -14.33
C GLU A 9 10.96 -10.99 -13.24
N SER A 10 10.63 -9.74 -12.89
CA SER A 10 9.59 -9.44 -11.90
C SER A 10 8.19 -9.73 -12.43
N ALA A 11 7.90 -9.40 -13.69
CA ALA A 11 6.62 -9.69 -14.33
C ALA A 11 6.35 -11.19 -14.49
N LYS A 12 7.40 -12.01 -14.62
CA LYS A 12 7.27 -13.49 -14.68
C LYS A 12 7.04 -14.13 -13.32
N TYR A 13 7.48 -13.48 -12.25
CA TYR A 13 7.52 -14.03 -10.90
C TYR A 13 6.17 -14.61 -10.41
N PRO A 14 5.01 -13.96 -10.65
CA PRO A 14 3.71 -14.49 -10.23
C PRO A 14 3.38 -15.85 -10.86
N PHE A 15 3.77 -16.05 -12.12
CA PHE A 15 3.45 -17.26 -12.88
C PHE A 15 4.26 -18.49 -12.44
N TYR A 16 5.41 -18.31 -11.78
CA TYR A 16 6.16 -19.43 -11.20
C TYR A 16 5.50 -20.04 -9.95
N GLY A 17 4.49 -19.36 -9.38
CA GLY A 17 3.77 -19.80 -8.18
C GLY A 17 2.28 -19.55 -8.30
N VAL A 18 1.61 -20.16 -9.29
CA VAL A 18 0.17 -19.95 -9.55
C VAL A 18 -0.69 -20.20 -8.30
N LYS A 19 -0.38 -21.21 -7.49
CA LYS A 19 -1.10 -21.48 -6.24
C LYS A 19 -0.99 -20.31 -5.26
N GLN A 20 0.21 -19.76 -5.10
CA GLN A 20 0.47 -18.61 -4.24
C GLN A 20 -0.21 -17.36 -4.77
N PHE A 21 -0.13 -17.14 -6.08
CA PHE A 21 -0.81 -16.05 -6.76
C PHE A 21 -2.33 -16.06 -6.48
N ILE A 22 -2.98 -17.22 -6.66
CA ILE A 22 -4.42 -17.37 -6.39
C ILE A 22 -4.74 -17.16 -4.91
N LEU A 23 -3.95 -17.74 -3.99
CA LEU A 23 -4.17 -17.57 -2.55
C LEU A 23 -4.03 -16.11 -2.11
N LEU A 24 -3.04 -15.40 -2.62
CA LEU A 24 -2.88 -13.97 -2.36
C LEU A 24 -4.08 -13.19 -2.90
N GLY A 25 -4.55 -13.52 -4.10
CA GLY A 25 -5.74 -12.91 -4.70
C GLY A 25 -7.00 -13.10 -3.87
N PHE A 26 -7.22 -14.30 -3.32
CA PHE A 26 -8.33 -14.53 -2.40
C PHE A 26 -8.22 -13.71 -1.11
N ILE A 27 -7.01 -13.58 -0.55
CA ILE A 27 -6.76 -12.77 0.65
C ILE A 27 -7.08 -11.31 0.36
N ILE A 28 -6.52 -10.74 -0.71
CA ILE A 28 -6.75 -9.35 -1.12
C ILE A 28 -8.23 -9.10 -1.38
N LEU A 29 -8.88 -9.96 -2.17
CA LEU A 29 -10.30 -9.85 -2.50
C LEU A 29 -11.17 -9.76 -1.24
N ILE A 30 -10.93 -10.61 -0.24
CA ILE A 30 -11.68 -10.58 1.03
C ILE A 30 -11.38 -9.28 1.78
N THR A 31 -10.10 -8.93 1.93
CA THR A 31 -9.67 -7.72 2.66
C THR A 31 -10.29 -6.45 2.06
N VAL A 32 -10.18 -6.27 0.74
CA VAL A 32 -10.73 -5.11 0.03
C VAL A 32 -12.26 -5.13 0.03
N SER A 33 -12.91 -6.29 -0.12
CA SER A 33 -14.38 -6.38 -0.04
C SER A 33 -14.90 -5.89 1.31
N VAL A 34 -14.22 -6.29 2.40
CA VAL A 34 -14.63 -5.89 3.75
C VAL A 34 -14.34 -4.41 3.98
N PHE A 35 -13.14 -3.91 3.68
CA PHE A 35 -12.80 -2.49 3.92
C PHE A 35 -13.45 -1.50 2.95
N GLY A 36 -13.70 -1.90 1.71
CA GLY A 36 -14.27 -1.02 0.67
C GLY A 36 -15.80 -0.92 0.71
N TYR A 37 -16.48 -1.98 1.13
CA TYR A 37 -17.95 -2.07 1.08
C TYR A 37 -18.61 -2.34 2.44
N TYR A 38 -17.91 -2.11 3.55
CA TYR A 38 -18.40 -2.37 4.92
C TYR A 38 -19.80 -1.80 5.20
N GLY A 39 -20.11 -0.61 4.66
CA GLY A 39 -21.43 0.01 4.81
C GLY A 39 -22.56 -0.72 4.07
N LEU A 40 -22.34 -1.12 2.81
CA LEU A 40 -23.33 -1.88 2.04
C LEU A 40 -23.46 -3.31 2.58
N PHE A 41 -22.33 -3.96 2.86
CA PHE A 41 -22.29 -5.32 3.39
C PHE A 41 -22.93 -5.42 4.78
N GLY A 42 -22.69 -4.45 5.65
CA GLY A 42 -23.33 -4.35 6.96
C GLY A 42 -24.85 -4.22 6.88
N ASN A 43 -25.36 -3.41 5.94
CA ASN A 43 -26.80 -3.26 5.70
C ASN A 43 -27.45 -4.56 5.19
N TYR A 44 -26.80 -5.28 4.26
CA TYR A 44 -27.28 -6.58 3.78
C TYR A 44 -27.34 -7.62 4.90
N LEU A 45 -26.30 -7.71 5.72
CA LEU A 45 -26.24 -8.68 6.82
C LEU A 45 -27.22 -8.35 7.94
N HIS A 46 -27.43 -7.06 8.26
CA HIS A 46 -28.45 -6.64 9.21
C HIS A 46 -29.84 -7.13 8.77
N HIS A 47 -30.17 -6.91 7.50
CA HIS A 47 -31.45 -7.31 6.92
C HIS A 47 -31.62 -8.84 6.89
N PHE A 48 -30.55 -9.59 6.63
CA PHE A 48 -30.61 -11.05 6.49
C PHE A 48 -30.56 -11.81 7.83
N LEU A 49 -29.76 -11.34 8.80
CA LEU A 49 -29.49 -12.08 10.04
C LEU A 49 -30.24 -11.53 11.27
N GLY A 50 -30.78 -10.31 11.22
CA GLY A 50 -31.47 -9.69 12.36
C GLY A 50 -30.60 -9.45 13.60
N VAL A 51 -29.26 -9.56 13.44
CA VAL A 51 -28.27 -9.30 14.50
C VAL A 51 -27.88 -7.82 14.47
N ASP A 52 -27.52 -7.27 15.63
CA ASP A 52 -26.87 -5.95 15.71
C ASP A 52 -25.63 -5.94 14.83
N TYR A 53 -25.74 -5.25 13.69
CA TYR A 53 -24.75 -5.31 12.62
C TYR A 53 -23.37 -4.84 13.07
N TRP A 54 -23.30 -4.00 14.11
CA TRP A 54 -22.06 -3.50 14.68
C TRP A 54 -21.13 -4.59 15.21
N VAL A 55 -21.66 -5.64 15.85
CA VAL A 55 -20.82 -6.74 16.38
C VAL A 55 -20.25 -7.57 15.25
N LEU A 56 -21.09 -7.92 14.27
CA LEU A 56 -20.67 -8.67 13.09
C LEU A 56 -19.69 -7.87 12.22
N LEU A 57 -19.93 -6.56 12.07
CA LEU A 57 -19.05 -5.64 11.36
C LEU A 57 -17.67 -5.57 12.03
N LEU A 58 -17.63 -5.46 13.36
CA LEU A 58 -16.38 -5.45 14.12
C LEU A 58 -15.59 -6.74 13.93
N LEU A 59 -16.25 -7.90 13.96
CA LEU A 59 -15.61 -9.19 13.69
C LEU A 59 -15.03 -9.27 12.27
N LEU A 60 -15.79 -8.81 11.27
CA LEU A 60 -15.35 -8.82 9.87
C LEU A 60 -14.18 -7.87 9.64
N ILE A 61 -14.24 -6.65 10.18
CA ILE A 61 -13.13 -5.67 10.11
C ILE A 61 -11.90 -6.23 10.81
N SER A 62 -12.06 -6.88 11.96
CA SER A 62 -10.94 -7.51 12.68
C SER A 62 -10.30 -8.62 11.84
N LEU A 63 -11.11 -9.46 11.20
CA LEU A 63 -10.62 -10.51 10.30
C LEU A 63 -9.89 -9.92 9.08
N ALA A 64 -10.48 -8.92 8.42
CA ALA A 64 -9.87 -8.24 7.28
C ALA A 64 -8.54 -7.56 7.67
N PHE A 65 -8.47 -6.98 8.87
CA PHE A 65 -7.25 -6.41 9.40
C PHE A 65 -6.17 -7.48 9.62
N ILE A 66 -6.53 -8.64 10.17
CA ILE A 66 -5.59 -9.77 10.31
C ILE A 66 -5.10 -10.25 8.93
N LEU A 67 -6.00 -10.34 7.94
CA LEU A 67 -5.65 -10.71 6.58
C LEU A 67 -4.71 -9.70 5.91
N LEU A 68 -4.93 -8.40 6.14
CA LEU A 68 -4.05 -7.32 5.70
C LEU A 68 -2.63 -7.47 6.28
N LEU A 69 -2.51 -7.85 7.56
CA LEU A 69 -1.20 -8.14 8.17
C LEU A 69 -0.54 -9.35 7.49
N PHE A 70 -1.30 -10.40 7.17
CA PHE A 70 -0.75 -11.55 6.45
C PHE A 70 -0.31 -11.20 5.03
N GLU A 71 -1.05 -10.33 4.34
CA GLU A 71 -0.72 -9.84 3.02
C GLU A 71 0.60 -9.06 3.03
N ALA A 72 0.73 -8.06 3.91
CA ALA A 72 1.97 -7.29 4.09
C ALA A 72 3.14 -8.22 4.47
N GLY A 73 2.92 -9.13 5.41
CA GLY A 73 3.92 -10.10 5.82
C GLY A 73 4.34 -11.06 4.70
N TYR A 74 3.43 -11.38 3.79
CA TYR A 74 3.71 -12.18 2.60
C TYR A 74 4.53 -11.40 1.58
N ALA A 75 4.17 -10.14 1.32
CA ALA A 75 4.94 -9.22 0.48
C ALA A 75 6.39 -9.09 0.98
N PHE A 76 6.58 -8.83 2.27
CA PHE A 76 7.90 -8.81 2.92
C PHE A 76 8.70 -10.09 2.65
N ARG A 77 8.04 -11.25 2.76
CA ARG A 77 8.68 -12.54 2.57
C ARG A 77 9.07 -12.79 1.11
N MET A 78 8.28 -12.31 0.15
CA MET A 78 8.65 -12.32 -1.27
C MET A 78 9.90 -11.48 -1.52
N VAL A 79 9.99 -10.30 -0.91
CA VAL A 79 11.19 -9.45 -0.96
C VAL A 79 12.39 -10.20 -0.38
N GLN A 80 12.25 -10.74 0.84
CA GLN A 80 13.33 -11.47 1.52
C GLN A 80 13.83 -12.66 0.70
N LYS A 81 12.91 -13.51 0.23
CA LYS A 81 13.27 -14.69 -0.57
C LYS A 81 13.89 -14.33 -1.91
N SER A 82 13.44 -13.22 -2.50
CA SER A 82 14.05 -12.69 -3.72
C SER A 82 15.48 -12.21 -3.49
N ILE A 83 15.76 -11.56 -2.35
CA ILE A 83 17.12 -11.16 -1.94
C ILE A 83 18.02 -12.38 -1.71
N GLU A 84 17.47 -13.46 -1.16
CA GLU A 84 18.16 -14.75 -1.01
C GLU A 84 18.41 -15.48 -2.36
N GLY A 85 17.98 -14.91 -3.49
CA GLY A 85 18.16 -15.48 -4.82
C GLY A 85 17.11 -16.54 -5.21
N ILE A 86 16.03 -16.67 -4.43
CA ILE A 86 14.94 -17.61 -4.74
C ILE A 86 14.01 -16.99 -5.77
N ASN A 87 13.82 -17.67 -6.90
CA ASN A 87 13.07 -17.16 -8.06
C ASN A 87 11.61 -17.61 -8.10
N VAL A 88 11.16 -18.35 -7.10
CA VAL A 88 9.78 -18.82 -6.94
C VAL A 88 9.09 -18.14 -5.75
N PRO A 89 7.80 -17.82 -5.85
CA PRO A 89 7.02 -17.31 -4.74
C PRO A 89 7.05 -18.25 -3.51
N PRO A 90 7.28 -17.72 -2.29
CA PRO A 90 7.29 -18.53 -1.08
C PRO A 90 5.92 -19.17 -0.85
N LYS A 91 5.89 -20.40 -0.34
CA LYS A 91 4.61 -21.01 0.04
C LYS A 91 3.94 -20.22 1.18
N PHE A 92 2.61 -20.15 1.22
CA PHE A 92 1.86 -19.69 2.39
C PHE A 92 2.04 -20.69 3.55
N ASN A 93 3.13 -20.51 4.27
CA ASN A 93 3.53 -21.27 5.45
C ASN A 93 4.32 -20.33 6.37
N LYS A 94 4.61 -20.74 7.61
CA LYS A 94 5.27 -19.87 8.60
C LYS A 94 4.45 -18.61 8.91
N PHE A 95 3.19 -18.84 9.32
CA PHE A 95 2.23 -17.78 9.64
C PHE A 95 2.71 -16.88 10.78
N ASP A 96 3.46 -17.42 11.75
CA ASP A 96 4.11 -16.69 12.83
C ASP A 96 5.08 -15.60 12.29
N ILE A 97 5.93 -15.99 11.33
CA ILE A 97 6.90 -15.09 10.70
C ILE A 97 6.18 -14.07 9.81
N MET A 98 5.20 -14.51 9.03
CA MET A 98 4.39 -13.62 8.18
C MET A 98 3.67 -12.59 9.03
N PHE A 99 2.98 -13.00 10.10
CA PHE A 99 2.26 -12.08 10.98
C PHE A 99 3.20 -11.04 11.63
N LYS A 100 4.37 -11.47 12.12
CA LYS A 100 5.38 -10.56 12.68
C LYS A 100 5.88 -9.55 11.64
N HIS A 101 6.22 -9.99 10.44
CA HIS A 101 6.65 -9.07 9.38
C HIS A 101 5.53 -8.16 8.91
N GLY A 102 4.29 -8.66 8.88
CA GLY A 102 3.10 -7.87 8.60
C GLY A 102 2.94 -6.71 9.56
N ILE A 103 2.98 -6.98 10.87
CA ILE A 103 2.95 -5.91 11.89
C ILE A 103 4.08 -4.91 11.67
N ASN A 104 5.31 -5.40 11.50
CA ASN A 104 6.46 -4.52 11.30
C ASN A 104 6.30 -3.61 10.07
N GLU A 105 5.84 -4.18 8.95
CA GLU A 105 5.64 -3.44 7.71
C GLU A 105 4.48 -2.45 7.82
N THR A 106 3.33 -2.86 8.36
CA THR A 106 2.17 -1.96 8.57
C THR A 106 2.51 -0.82 9.53
N VAL A 107 3.24 -1.08 10.61
CA VAL A 107 3.73 -0.02 11.52
C VAL A 107 4.73 0.89 10.82
N LEU A 108 5.62 0.33 10.00
CA LEU A 108 6.61 1.10 9.25
C LEU A 108 5.94 2.05 8.24
N ILE A 109 5.01 1.53 7.43
CA ILE A 109 4.17 2.33 6.53
C ILE A 109 3.47 3.42 7.33
N SER A 110 2.83 3.07 8.45
CA SER A 110 2.14 4.05 9.29
C SER A 110 3.07 5.17 9.77
N ILE A 111 4.30 4.85 10.22
CA ILE A 111 5.28 5.86 10.65
C ILE A 111 5.72 6.75 9.48
N TYR A 112 6.13 6.15 8.36
CA TYR A 112 6.62 6.89 7.20
C TYR A 112 5.53 7.81 6.64
N PHE A 113 4.32 7.29 6.42
CA PHE A 113 3.22 8.07 5.85
C PHE A 113 2.50 8.98 6.86
N SER A 114 2.76 8.86 8.17
CA SER A 114 2.30 9.85 9.15
C SER A 114 3.10 11.15 9.10
N ILE A 115 4.38 11.12 8.68
CA ILE A 115 5.23 12.32 8.68
C ILE A 115 4.63 13.47 7.82
N PRO A 116 4.19 13.24 6.56
CA PRO A 116 3.56 14.28 5.76
C PRO A 116 2.27 14.79 6.41
N LEU A 117 1.47 13.90 6.98
CA LEU A 117 0.20 14.25 7.61
C LEU A 117 0.39 15.08 8.87
N ILE A 118 1.42 14.78 9.67
CA ILE A 118 1.78 15.56 10.86
C ILE A 118 2.28 16.95 10.46
N ILE A 119 3.18 17.03 9.47
CA ILE A 119 3.68 18.33 8.97
C ILE A 119 2.51 19.16 8.42
N LEU A 120 1.64 18.55 7.63
CA LEU A 120 0.43 19.15 7.10
C LEU A 120 -0.48 19.65 8.22
N TYR A 121 -0.75 18.82 9.24
CA TYR A 121 -1.52 19.20 10.42
C TYR A 121 -0.94 20.44 11.11
N TYR A 122 0.38 20.51 11.29
CA TYR A 122 1.01 21.68 11.89
C TYR A 122 0.90 22.92 10.99
N ILE A 123 1.21 22.82 9.69
CA ILE A 123 1.07 23.94 8.74
C ILE A 123 -0.36 24.50 8.81
N LEU A 124 -1.37 23.64 8.79
CA LEU A 124 -2.77 24.04 8.85
C LEU A 124 -3.15 24.70 10.18
N ASN A 125 -2.68 24.17 11.32
CA ASN A 125 -2.93 24.75 12.64
C ASN A 125 -2.22 26.08 12.91
N TYR A 126 -1.03 26.28 12.35
CA TYR A 126 -0.29 27.54 12.51
C TYR A 126 -0.84 28.66 11.62
N THR A 127 -1.50 28.32 10.51
CA THR A 127 -1.98 29.30 9.52
C THR A 127 -3.46 29.65 9.69
N LEU A 128 -4.27 28.77 10.29
CA LEU A 128 -5.73 28.90 10.38
C LEU A 128 -6.20 28.50 11.79
N THR A 129 -6.96 29.36 12.46
CA THR A 129 -7.62 29.11 13.77
C THR A 129 -8.46 27.81 13.79
N PRO A 130 -8.82 27.29 14.99
CA PRO A 130 -8.58 25.90 15.37
C PRO A 130 -9.64 24.93 14.83
N MET A 131 -9.43 24.36 13.63
CA MET A 131 -10.17 23.15 13.21
C MET A 131 -9.37 22.26 12.24
N PRO A 132 -8.22 21.72 12.66
CA PRO A 132 -7.34 20.94 11.79
C PRO A 132 -7.95 19.61 11.29
N ILE A 133 -8.83 18.99 12.09
CA ILE A 133 -9.48 17.73 11.74
C ILE A 133 -10.38 17.90 10.50
N ILE A 134 -11.12 19.01 10.41
CA ILE A 134 -12.01 19.28 9.27
C ILE A 134 -11.21 19.45 7.97
N ILE A 135 -10.02 20.04 8.03
CA ILE A 135 -9.19 20.27 6.83
C ILE A 135 -8.54 18.97 6.35
N LEU A 136 -8.11 18.09 7.26
CA LEU A 136 -7.62 16.75 6.88
C LEU A 136 -8.73 15.96 6.18
N PHE A 137 -9.96 15.97 6.72
CA PHE A 137 -11.12 15.37 6.06
C PHE A 137 -11.39 15.99 4.68
N ARG A 138 -11.24 17.31 4.50
CA ARG A 138 -11.35 17.94 3.16
C ARG A 138 -10.28 17.52 2.18
N LEU A 139 -9.04 17.37 2.65
CA LEU A 139 -7.93 16.99 1.77
C LEU A 139 -8.13 15.57 1.28
N VAL A 140 -8.61 14.68 2.17
CA VAL A 140 -9.08 13.35 1.80
C VAL A 140 -10.23 13.45 0.79
N ASP A 141 -11.30 14.19 1.08
CA ASP A 141 -12.46 14.35 0.17
C ASP A 141 -12.09 14.97 -1.20
N TYR A 142 -11.18 15.93 -1.23
CA TYR A 142 -10.67 16.54 -2.47
C TYR A 142 -9.89 15.52 -3.30
N LEU A 143 -9.11 14.66 -2.65
CA LEU A 143 -8.34 13.60 -3.31
C LEU A 143 -9.20 12.39 -3.70
N THR A 144 -10.29 12.11 -2.99
CA THR A 144 -11.08 10.87 -3.18
C THR A 144 -12.43 11.06 -3.87
N SER A 145 -13.08 12.20 -3.66
CA SER A 145 -14.53 12.33 -3.88
C SER A 145 -14.88 13.41 -4.90
N GLY A 146 -14.05 14.45 -5.06
CA GLY A 146 -14.29 15.56 -5.98
C GLY A 146 -15.51 16.44 -5.63
N TRP A 147 -16.08 16.28 -4.43
CA TRP A 147 -17.21 17.08 -3.95
C TRP A 147 -16.74 18.24 -3.07
N ASN A 148 -17.20 19.45 -3.38
CA ASN A 148 -16.89 20.68 -2.65
C ASN A 148 -17.83 20.84 -1.43
N ILE A 149 -17.36 20.51 -0.23
CA ILE A 149 -18.07 20.87 1.01
C ILE A 149 -17.84 22.36 1.32
N LEU A 150 -18.91 23.14 1.28
CA LEU A 150 -18.95 24.60 1.49
C LEU A 150 -18.84 24.99 2.98
N ILE A 151 -17.64 25.21 3.52
CA ILE A 151 -17.44 26.01 4.76
C ILE A 151 -16.08 26.75 4.70
N SER A 152 -16.01 28.08 4.70
CA SER A 152 -14.80 28.96 4.80
C SER A 152 -13.57 28.72 3.87
N PRO A 153 -12.97 29.77 3.26
CA PRO A 153 -12.17 29.64 2.06
C PRO A 153 -10.68 29.52 2.38
N ILE A 154 -10.14 28.31 2.34
CA ILE A 154 -8.73 28.19 1.95
C ILE A 154 -8.72 28.61 0.47
N PRO A 155 -7.98 29.65 0.06
CA PRO A 155 -7.90 30.00 -1.36
C PRO A 155 -7.45 28.77 -2.15
N ASP A 156 -8.13 28.46 -3.25
CA ASP A 156 -7.85 27.25 -4.05
C ASP A 156 -6.36 27.12 -4.42
N GLN A 157 -5.68 28.26 -4.60
CA GLN A 157 -4.25 28.35 -4.83
C GLN A 157 -3.41 27.81 -3.67
N MET A 158 -3.78 28.11 -2.41
CA MET A 158 -3.09 27.58 -1.23
C MET A 158 -3.33 26.08 -1.06
N LEU A 159 -4.56 25.62 -1.31
CA LEU A 159 -4.90 24.19 -1.26
C LEU A 159 -4.11 23.42 -2.33
N PHE A 160 -4.02 23.96 -3.55
CA PHE A 160 -3.24 23.38 -4.64
C PHE A 160 -1.75 23.26 -4.30
N ILE A 161 -1.13 24.32 -3.75
CA ILE A 161 0.26 24.29 -3.30
C ILE A 161 0.46 23.25 -2.20
N LEU A 162 -0.47 23.17 -1.25
CA LEU A 162 -0.42 22.21 -0.14
C LEU A 162 -0.53 20.76 -0.63
N VAL A 163 -1.40 20.49 -1.61
CA VAL A 163 -1.51 19.18 -2.26
C VAL A 163 -0.21 18.82 -2.97
N ILE A 164 0.36 19.73 -3.76
CA ILE A 164 1.66 19.50 -4.41
C ILE A 164 2.75 19.20 -3.37
N PHE A 165 2.79 19.96 -2.29
CA PHE A 165 3.76 19.76 -1.21
C PHE A 165 3.63 18.37 -0.57
N VAL A 166 2.41 17.95 -0.24
CA VAL A 166 2.14 16.61 0.34
C VAL A 166 2.49 15.50 -0.64
N VAL A 167 2.17 15.66 -1.93
CA VAL A 167 2.51 14.68 -2.98
C VAL A 167 4.03 14.54 -3.12
N ILE A 168 4.77 15.65 -3.18
CA ILE A 168 6.24 15.63 -3.25
C ILE A 168 6.84 14.98 -2.00
N LEU A 169 6.33 15.31 -0.82
CA LEU A 169 6.84 14.75 0.43
C LEU A 169 6.52 13.25 0.54
N GLY A 170 5.31 12.84 0.16
CA GLY A 170 4.91 11.43 0.06
C GLY A 170 5.79 10.66 -0.91
N PHE A 171 6.08 11.23 -2.08
CA PHE A 171 7.01 10.68 -3.06
C PHE A 171 8.43 10.46 -2.48
N ILE A 172 8.96 11.44 -1.74
CA ILE A 172 10.29 11.31 -1.12
C ILE A 172 10.28 10.17 -0.10
N LEU A 173 9.25 10.08 0.74
CA LEU A 173 9.16 9.04 1.77
C LEU A 173 8.95 7.65 1.17
N ASP A 174 8.18 7.55 0.09
CA ASP A 174 7.99 6.31 -0.66
C ASP A 174 9.32 5.82 -1.27
N MET A 175 10.15 6.72 -1.80
CA MET A 175 11.50 6.36 -2.26
C MET A 175 12.36 5.79 -1.13
N ILE A 176 12.28 6.34 0.08
CA ILE A 176 13.02 5.82 1.23
C ILE A 176 12.45 4.44 1.61
N PHE A 177 11.13 4.32 1.68
CA PHE A 177 10.43 3.09 2.03
C PHE A 177 10.75 1.93 1.07
N THR A 178 10.74 2.20 -0.23
CA THR A 178 11.08 1.25 -1.32
C THR A 178 12.46 0.60 -1.12
N VAL A 179 13.41 1.31 -0.50
CA VAL A 179 14.75 0.76 -0.19
C VAL A 179 14.84 0.24 1.25
N ALA A 180 14.10 0.84 2.19
CA ALA A 180 14.07 0.44 3.59
C ALA A 180 13.57 -1.00 3.77
N ILE A 181 12.52 -1.40 3.04
CA ILE A 181 11.95 -2.76 3.12
C ILE A 181 12.95 -3.83 2.68
N PRO A 182 13.55 -3.78 1.46
CA PRO A 182 14.62 -4.69 1.07
C PRO A 182 15.84 -4.66 1.99
N TYR A 183 16.22 -3.47 2.49
CA TYR A 183 17.32 -3.35 3.44
C TYR A 183 17.02 -4.11 4.74
N MET A 184 15.84 -3.91 5.33
CA MET A 184 15.36 -4.66 6.50
C MET A 184 15.32 -6.17 6.21
N ALA A 185 14.82 -6.58 5.05
CA ALA A 185 14.75 -7.98 4.63
C ALA A 185 16.15 -8.63 4.54
N SER A 186 17.15 -7.92 3.99
CA SER A 186 18.54 -8.38 3.92
C SER A 186 19.22 -8.53 5.29
N LYS A 187 18.66 -7.93 6.34
CA LYS A 187 19.15 -7.97 7.73
C LYS A 187 18.27 -8.83 8.63
N GLY A 188 17.58 -9.83 8.06
CA GLY A 188 16.77 -10.80 8.81
C GLY A 188 15.44 -10.23 9.32
N GLY A 189 15.00 -9.08 8.81
CA GLY A 189 13.69 -8.51 9.10
C GLY A 189 13.58 -7.79 10.45
N SER A 190 14.71 -7.30 10.98
CA SER A 190 14.72 -6.47 12.19
C SER A 190 14.11 -5.09 11.91
N PHE A 191 13.05 -4.74 12.65
CA PHE A 191 12.33 -3.47 12.50
C PHE A 191 13.24 -2.24 12.59
N ARG A 192 14.26 -2.28 13.47
CA ARG A 192 15.22 -1.18 13.64
C ARG A 192 16.01 -0.87 12.37
N GLU A 193 16.30 -1.89 11.55
CA GLU A 193 17.09 -1.70 10.33
C GLU A 193 16.36 -0.89 9.27
N ALA A 194 15.02 -0.86 9.30
CA ALA A 194 14.22 0.00 8.42
C ALA A 194 14.42 1.51 8.69
N PHE A 195 15.09 1.88 9.78
CA PHE A 195 15.45 3.26 10.12
C PHE A 195 16.95 3.54 10.03
N ASN A 196 17.73 2.64 9.43
CA ASN A 196 19.15 2.85 9.20
C ASN A 196 19.37 3.80 7.99
N PHE A 197 18.92 5.04 8.15
CA PHE A 197 18.87 6.04 7.07
C PHE A 197 20.22 6.25 6.39
N LYS A 198 21.33 6.17 7.13
CA LYS A 198 22.68 6.29 6.57
C LYS A 198 22.93 5.26 5.47
N GLU A 199 22.65 3.98 5.73
CA GLU A 199 22.85 2.92 4.74
C GLU A 199 21.75 2.93 3.66
N ILE A 200 20.51 3.27 4.02
CA ILE A 200 19.39 3.41 3.07
C ILE A 200 19.69 4.51 2.04
N PHE A 201 20.07 5.72 2.46
CA PHE A 201 20.42 6.82 1.56
C PHE A 201 21.66 6.50 0.71
N LYS A 202 22.66 5.82 1.27
CA LYS A 202 23.81 5.32 0.51
C LYS A 202 23.37 4.36 -0.59
N LYS A 203 22.39 3.49 -0.31
CA LYS A 203 21.83 2.55 -1.29
C LYS A 203 20.97 3.24 -2.34
N ILE A 204 20.11 4.19 -1.96
CA ILE A 204 19.33 5.03 -2.90
C ILE A 204 20.27 5.74 -3.88
N LYS A 205 21.36 6.34 -3.38
CA LYS A 205 22.36 7.01 -4.22
C LYS A 205 23.01 6.06 -5.23
N LYS A 206 23.24 4.80 -4.83
CA LYS A 206 23.79 3.78 -5.73
C LYS A 206 22.79 3.33 -6.80
N ILE A 207 21.52 3.16 -6.44
CA ILE A 207 20.45 2.78 -7.39
C ILE A 207 20.19 3.90 -8.41
N GLY A 208 20.27 5.15 -7.96
CA GLY A 208 20.10 6.33 -8.79
C GLY A 208 18.63 6.71 -9.02
N LEU A 209 18.39 8.02 -9.21
CA LEU A 209 17.06 8.61 -9.27
C LEU A 209 16.18 8.02 -10.40
N ARG A 210 16.76 7.78 -11.57
CA ARG A 210 16.01 7.25 -12.73
C ARG A 210 15.36 5.90 -12.45
N ARG A 211 16.08 4.99 -11.80
CA ARG A 211 15.54 3.65 -11.47
C ARG A 211 14.56 3.73 -10.30
N MET A 212 14.82 4.61 -9.33
CA MET A 212 13.89 4.90 -8.24
C MET A 212 12.55 5.47 -8.76
N LEU A 213 12.57 6.31 -9.80
CA LEU A 213 11.35 6.80 -10.44
C LEU A 213 10.49 5.68 -11.03
N ILE A 214 11.13 4.68 -11.65
CA ILE A 214 10.42 3.51 -12.20
C ILE A 214 9.79 2.70 -11.06
N ALA A 215 10.52 2.54 -9.94
CA ALA A 215 9.99 1.88 -8.74
C ALA A 215 8.77 2.63 -8.19
N TYR A 216 8.86 3.96 -8.09
CA TYR A 216 7.76 4.80 -7.64
C TYR A 216 6.51 4.63 -8.51
N PHE A 217 6.65 4.64 -9.84
CA PHE A 217 5.49 4.44 -10.73
C PHE A 217 4.85 3.06 -10.59
N LEU A 218 5.64 2.01 -10.29
CA LEU A 218 5.12 0.68 -10.00
C LEU A 218 4.34 0.64 -8.69
N VAL A 219 4.89 1.20 -7.60
CA VAL A 219 4.20 1.30 -6.31
C VAL A 219 2.92 2.15 -6.43
N LEU A 220 2.96 3.25 -7.19
CA LEU A 220 1.79 4.07 -7.45
C LEU A 220 0.71 3.27 -8.20
N LEU A 221 1.11 2.41 -9.15
CA LEU A 221 0.18 1.51 -9.85
C LEU A 221 -0.47 0.52 -8.86
N THR A 222 0.26 0.02 -7.86
CA THR A 222 -0.30 -0.79 -6.76
C THR A 222 -1.38 -0.04 -5.98
N ILE A 223 -1.09 1.20 -5.57
CA ILE A 223 -2.04 2.04 -4.82
C ILE A 223 -3.29 2.34 -5.66
N VAL A 224 -3.12 2.66 -6.94
CA VAL A 224 -4.26 2.94 -7.84
C VAL A 224 -5.12 1.71 -8.07
N VAL A 225 -4.52 0.52 -8.18
CA VAL A 225 -5.29 -0.72 -8.38
C VAL A 225 -5.97 -1.19 -7.09
N MET A 226 -5.28 -1.15 -5.95
CA MET A 226 -5.81 -1.65 -4.67
C MET A 226 -6.69 -0.64 -3.92
N GLY A 227 -6.58 0.66 -4.21
CA GLY A 227 -7.23 1.73 -3.45
C GLY A 227 -7.80 2.88 -4.28
N GLY A 228 -7.79 2.79 -5.61
CA GLY A 228 -8.12 3.91 -6.48
C GLY A 228 -9.62 4.30 -6.50
N PRO A 229 -10.00 5.56 -6.19
CA PRO A 229 -11.34 6.09 -6.43
C PRO A 229 -11.73 6.16 -7.92
N LEU A 230 -10.74 6.15 -8.83
CA LEU A 230 -10.96 5.94 -10.27
C LEU A 230 -11.65 4.58 -10.48
N LEU A 231 -10.97 3.51 -10.03
CA LEU A 231 -11.54 2.18 -10.06
C LEU A 231 -12.84 2.10 -9.25
N ILE A 232 -13.02 2.73 -8.09
CA ILE A 232 -14.32 2.63 -7.38
C ILE A 232 -15.47 3.23 -8.19
N LYS A 233 -15.26 4.35 -8.89
CA LYS A 233 -16.30 4.99 -9.72
C LYS A 233 -16.57 4.19 -10.99
N GLU A 234 -15.53 3.68 -11.65
CA GLU A 234 -15.68 2.79 -12.81
C GLU A 234 -16.13 1.38 -12.42
N ILE A 235 -15.77 0.87 -11.24
CA ILE A 235 -16.18 -0.42 -10.65
C ILE A 235 -17.60 -0.36 -10.13
N SER A 236 -18.08 0.79 -9.65
CA SER A 236 -19.50 0.97 -9.37
C SER A 236 -20.36 0.81 -10.64
N GLN A 237 -19.75 0.95 -11.83
CA GLN A 237 -20.33 0.61 -13.13
C GLN A 237 -19.93 -0.80 -13.61
N LEU A 238 -18.82 -1.37 -13.12
CA LEU A 238 -18.47 -2.76 -13.39
C LEU A 238 -19.39 -3.68 -12.57
N ASN A 239 -20.03 -4.59 -13.29
CA ASN A 239 -20.64 -5.77 -12.70
C ASN A 239 -19.62 -6.49 -11.78
N ILE A 240 -20.08 -7.21 -10.76
CA ILE A 240 -19.30 -7.95 -9.74
C ILE A 240 -18.06 -8.67 -10.32
N ILE A 241 -18.16 -9.14 -11.56
CA ILE A 241 -17.10 -9.77 -12.34
C ILE A 241 -15.84 -8.88 -12.46
N GLY A 242 -15.99 -7.59 -12.76
CA GLY A 242 -14.86 -6.67 -12.94
C GLY A 242 -14.08 -6.46 -11.64
N PHE A 243 -14.80 -6.32 -10.51
CA PHE A 243 -14.20 -6.23 -9.18
C PHE A 243 -13.41 -7.50 -8.82
N ILE A 244 -14.00 -8.68 -9.06
CA ILE A 244 -13.31 -9.97 -8.79
C ILE A 244 -12.04 -10.11 -9.63
N ILE A 245 -12.06 -9.67 -10.89
CA ILE A 245 -10.86 -9.71 -11.75
C ILE A 245 -9.81 -8.71 -11.23
N ALA A 246 -10.21 -7.48 -10.90
CA ALA A 246 -9.29 -6.46 -10.41
C ALA A 246 -8.59 -6.91 -9.11
N GLU A 247 -9.37 -7.24 -8.07
CA GLU A 247 -8.81 -7.57 -6.75
C GLU A 247 -8.29 -9.00 -6.66
N GLY A 248 -8.94 -9.94 -7.36
CA GLY A 248 -8.59 -11.36 -7.30
C GLY A 248 -7.46 -11.77 -8.22
N LEU A 249 -7.18 -11.02 -9.30
CA LEU A 249 -6.14 -11.37 -10.28
C LEU A 249 -5.14 -10.25 -10.54
N ILE A 250 -5.59 -9.01 -10.73
CA ILE A 250 -4.70 -7.90 -11.08
C ILE A 250 -3.90 -7.45 -9.84
N ALA A 251 -4.58 -7.20 -8.72
CA ALA A 251 -3.94 -6.79 -7.47
C ALA A 251 -2.84 -7.78 -6.99
N PRO A 252 -3.08 -9.10 -6.83
CA PRO A 252 -2.02 -10.03 -6.43
C PRO A 252 -0.89 -10.11 -7.45
N TYR A 253 -1.17 -9.92 -8.75
CA TYR A 253 -0.12 -9.91 -9.78
C TYR A 253 0.84 -8.75 -9.54
N ILE A 254 0.28 -7.56 -9.30
CA ILE A 254 1.06 -6.34 -9.06
C ILE A 254 1.82 -6.46 -7.73
N VAL A 255 1.20 -6.90 -6.64
CA VAL A 255 1.89 -7.07 -5.34
C VAL A 255 3.10 -8.00 -5.45
N MET A 256 2.96 -9.10 -6.19
CA MET A 256 4.05 -10.06 -6.44
C MET A 256 5.14 -9.47 -7.36
N LEU A 257 4.73 -8.74 -8.41
CA LEU A 257 5.63 -8.04 -9.32
C LEU A 257 6.45 -7.00 -8.54
N ASP A 258 5.81 -6.14 -7.77
CA ASP A 258 6.43 -5.07 -6.99
C ASP A 258 7.40 -5.63 -5.97
N SER A 259 6.98 -6.63 -5.18
CA SER A 259 7.83 -7.28 -4.18
C SER A 259 9.09 -7.87 -4.81
N ARG A 260 8.97 -8.46 -6.00
CA ARG A 260 10.13 -9.00 -6.74
C ARG A 260 10.99 -7.87 -7.31
N PHE A 261 10.36 -6.85 -7.88
CA PHE A 261 11.01 -5.72 -8.51
C PHE A 261 11.87 -4.96 -7.52
N ILE A 262 11.34 -4.60 -6.35
CA ILE A 262 12.09 -3.86 -5.33
C ILE A 262 13.27 -4.67 -4.79
N ALA A 263 13.12 -5.99 -4.66
CA ALA A 263 14.20 -6.87 -4.24
C ALA A 263 15.33 -6.91 -5.27
N LEU A 264 15.00 -7.10 -6.56
CA LEU A 264 16.00 -7.14 -7.64
C LEU A 264 16.67 -5.78 -7.85
N LEU A 265 15.91 -4.69 -7.75
CA LEU A 265 16.42 -3.32 -7.79
C LEU A 265 17.41 -3.08 -6.64
N TYR A 266 17.07 -3.51 -5.44
CA TYR A 266 17.96 -3.45 -4.29
C TYR A 266 19.24 -4.27 -4.50
N MET A 267 19.16 -5.47 -5.06
CA MET A 267 20.34 -6.31 -5.32
C MET A 267 21.23 -5.75 -6.44
N ASN A 268 20.64 -5.09 -7.43
CA ASN A 268 21.29 -4.63 -8.66
C ASN A 268 21.24 -3.09 -8.79
N PRO A 269 21.98 -2.35 -7.95
CA PRO A 269 21.95 -0.90 -7.99
C PRO A 269 22.54 -0.31 -9.28
N GLU A 270 23.42 -1.03 -9.98
CA GLU A 270 24.12 -0.59 -11.20
C GLU A 270 23.38 -0.92 -12.49
#